data_AF-A0A9N7TM28-F1
#
_entry.id   AF-A0A9N7TM28-F1
#
_cell.length_a   1.000
_cell.length_b   1.000
_cell.length_c   1.000
_cell.angle_alpha   90.00
_cell.angle_beta   90.00
_cell.angle_gamma   90.00
#
_symmetry.space_group_name_H-M   'P 1'
#
loop_
_entity.id
_entity.type
_entity.pdbx_description
1 polymer ?
#
loop_
_entity_poly.entity_id
_entity_poly.type
_entity_poly.pdbx_seq_one_letter_code
_entity_poly.pdbx_strand_id
1 'polypeptide(L)'
;MQEQKKRMERLAEVKAKVEKKLGSVSSELQNHEKKTQEDEQQLGSLRQSLAQLSDRERELLDFRMVVSQMLSLDATAPPLPNHQIIKSLETLLHTHHHYHHLYHRVNTPWQCPTHRRPHLCPNQDLHDSSSLDSTSRSAHPEDTVPL
;
A
#
# COMPACT_ATOMS: atom_id res chain seq x y z
N MET A 1 50.16 -43.81 52.22
CA MET A 1 48.69 -43.93 52.00
C MET A 1 47.95 -42.60 52.24
N GLN A 2 48.18 -41.89 53.35
CA GLN A 2 47.46 -40.64 53.70
C GLN A 2 47.73 -39.45 52.77
N GLU A 3 48.98 -39.25 52.33
CA GLU A 3 49.38 -38.22 51.37
C GLU A 3 48.64 -38.35 50.02
N GLN A 4 48.50 -39.59 49.53
CA GLN A 4 47.81 -39.90 48.28
C GLN A 4 46.31 -39.63 48.36
N LYS A 5 45.68 -39.96 49.50
CA LYS A 5 44.27 -39.63 49.77
C LYS A 5 44.02 -38.12 49.73
N LYS A 6 44.88 -37.33 50.36
CA LYS A 6 44.77 -35.86 50.38
C LYS A 6 44.92 -35.24 48.98
N ARG A 7 45.76 -35.82 48.12
CA ARG A 7 45.88 -35.39 46.71
C ARG A 7 44.63 -35.73 45.90
N MET A 8 44.07 -36.93 46.10
CA MET A 8 42.82 -37.35 45.46
C MET A 8 41.64 -36.45 45.84
N GLU A 9 41.51 -36.08 47.12
CA GLU A 9 40.46 -35.16 47.59
C GLU A 9 40.59 -33.77 46.95
N ARG A 10 41.80 -33.21 46.90
CA ARG A 10 42.05 -31.92 46.23
C ARG A 10 41.73 -31.97 44.74
N LEU A 11 42.09 -33.07 44.07
CA LEU A 11 41.79 -33.26 42.66
C LEU A 11 40.27 -33.31 42.42
N ALA A 12 39.54 -34.03 43.27
CA ALA A 12 38.09 -34.13 43.20
C ALA A 12 37.41 -32.76 43.43
N GLU A 13 37.90 -31.97 44.37
CA GLU A 13 37.39 -30.62 44.63
C GLU A 13 37.63 -29.67 43.46
N VAL A 14 38.84 -29.68 42.88
CA VAL A 14 39.17 -28.88 41.70
C VAL A 14 38.31 -29.32 40.51
N LYS A 15 38.16 -30.63 40.29
CA LYS A 15 37.30 -31.19 39.24
C LYS A 15 35.86 -30.69 39.39
N ALA A 16 35.26 -30.84 40.57
CA ALA A 16 33.90 -30.40 40.84
C ALA A 16 33.72 -28.89 40.62
N LYS A 17 34.72 -28.07 41.01
CA LYS A 17 34.71 -26.62 40.79
C LYS A 17 34.80 -26.27 39.31
N VAL A 18 35.61 -26.99 38.53
CA VAL A 18 35.73 -26.81 37.08
C VAL A 18 34.43 -27.23 36.39
N GLU A 19 33.86 -28.39 36.72
CA GLU A 19 32.60 -28.88 36.15
C GLU A 19 31.45 -27.91 36.42
N LYS A 20 31.35 -27.36 37.66
CA LYS A 20 30.36 -26.33 37.99
C LYS A 20 30.53 -25.07 37.14
N LYS A 21 31.76 -24.58 36.98
CA LYS A 21 32.06 -23.40 36.15
C LYS A 21 31.74 -23.66 34.68
N LEU A 22 32.11 -24.83 34.17
CA LEU A 22 31.85 -25.24 32.80
C LEU A 22 30.35 -25.30 32.53
N GLY A 23 29.57 -25.88 33.44
CA GLY A 23 28.10 -25.91 33.33
C GLY A 23 27.48 -24.50 33.33
N SER A 24 27.99 -23.60 34.18
CA SER A 24 27.54 -22.20 34.20
C SER A 24 27.81 -21.49 32.89
N VAL A 25 29.04 -21.57 32.37
CA VAL A 25 29.43 -20.93 31.11
C VAL A 25 28.68 -21.53 29.94
N SER A 26 28.47 -22.85 29.93
CA SER A 26 27.69 -23.53 28.89
C SER A 26 26.24 -23.05 28.85
N SER A 27 25.61 -22.87 30.02
CA SER A 27 24.24 -22.36 30.12
C SER A 27 24.14 -20.90 29.68
N GLU A 28 25.11 -20.07 30.07
CA GLU A 28 25.18 -18.67 29.66
C GLU A 28 25.36 -18.52 28.14
N LEU A 29 26.24 -19.32 27.54
CA LEU A 29 26.43 -19.35 26.08
C LEU A 29 25.16 -19.77 25.35
N GLN A 30 24.47 -20.82 25.83
CA GLN A 30 23.22 -21.28 25.22
C GLN A 30 22.13 -20.19 25.28
N ASN A 31 22.02 -19.48 26.41
CA ASN A 31 21.09 -18.36 26.53
C ASN A 31 21.45 -17.20 25.59
N HIS A 32 22.73 -16.90 25.45
CA HIS A 32 23.20 -15.85 24.54
C HIS A 32 22.93 -16.22 23.08
N GLU A 33 23.17 -17.47 22.68
CA GLU A 33 22.86 -17.98 21.34
C GLU A 33 21.36 -17.85 21.03
N LYS A 34 20.51 -18.31 21.95
CA LYS A 34 19.06 -18.19 21.80
C LYS A 34 18.62 -16.73 21.65
N LYS A 35 19.13 -15.85 22.51
CA LYS A 35 18.83 -14.41 22.43
C LYS A 35 19.27 -13.81 21.10
N THR A 36 20.48 -14.15 20.64
CA THR A 36 21.00 -13.67 19.36
C THR A 36 20.11 -14.12 18.21
N GLN A 37 19.64 -15.36 18.23
CA GLN A 37 18.72 -15.88 17.23
C GLN A 37 17.35 -15.15 17.23
N GLU A 38 16.82 -14.84 18.42
CA GLU A 38 15.59 -14.04 18.56
C GLU A 38 15.79 -12.62 18.03
N ASP A 39 16.91 -11.98 18.37
CA ASP A 39 17.27 -10.63 17.90
C ASP A 39 17.44 -10.61 16.37
N GLU A 40 18.05 -11.64 15.77
CA GLU A 40 18.17 -11.78 14.31
C GLU A 40 16.80 -11.90 13.62
N GLN A 41 15.87 -12.66 14.20
CA GLN A 41 14.50 -12.77 13.68
C GLN A 41 13.76 -11.43 13.76
N GLN A 42 13.90 -10.71 14.87
CA GLN A 42 13.31 -9.37 15.03
C GLN A 42 13.91 -8.37 14.04
N LEU A 43 15.23 -8.40 13.83
CA LEU A 43 15.87 -7.57 12.81
C LEU A 43 15.38 -7.90 11.40
N GLY A 44 15.12 -9.18 11.10
CA GLY A 44 14.53 -9.61 9.84
C GLY A 44 13.15 -9.00 9.61
N SER A 45 12.25 -9.10 10.60
CA SER A 45 10.89 -8.56 10.49
C SER A 45 10.87 -7.02 10.40
N LEU A 46 11.77 -6.35 11.13
CA LEU A 46 11.94 -4.89 11.05
C LEU A 46 12.42 -4.45 9.67
N ARG A 47 13.41 -5.15 9.09
CA ARG A 47 13.89 -4.87 7.73
C ARG A 47 12.79 -5.05 6.69
N GLN A 48 12.00 -6.10 6.81
CA GLN A 48 10.86 -6.33 5.92
C GLN A 48 9.81 -5.20 6.05
N SER A 49 9.48 -4.81 7.28
CA SER A 49 8.53 -3.71 7.53
C SER A 49 9.03 -2.39 6.95
N LEU A 50 10.33 -2.10 7.09
CA LEU A 50 10.95 -0.90 6.54
C LEU A 50 10.92 -0.89 5.01
N ALA A 51 11.19 -2.03 4.36
CA ALA A 51 11.06 -2.16 2.91
C ALA A 51 9.62 -1.87 2.44
N GLN A 52 8.62 -2.48 3.10
CA GLN A 52 7.22 -2.23 2.79
C GLN A 52 6.79 -0.77 3.01
N LEU A 53 7.31 -0.10 4.04
CA LEU A 53 7.05 1.32 4.27
C LEU A 53 7.69 2.18 3.18
N SER A 54 8.91 1.86 2.74
CA SER A 54 9.58 2.57 1.64
C SER A 54 8.84 2.42 0.31
N ASP A 55 8.31 1.23 0.02
CA ASP A 55 7.51 1.02 -1.20
C ASP A 55 6.21 1.82 -1.15
N ARG A 56 5.50 1.80 -0.01
CA ARG A 56 4.29 2.61 0.19
C ARG A 56 4.57 4.12 0.12
N GLU A 57 5.69 4.57 0.65
CA GLU A 57 6.10 5.97 0.55
C GLU A 57 6.29 6.38 -0.91
N ARG A 58 6.95 5.54 -1.71
CA ARG A 58 7.12 5.78 -3.15
C ARG A 58 5.77 5.86 -3.86
N GLU A 59 4.87 4.92 -3.62
CA GLU A 59 3.51 4.93 -4.19
C GLU A 59 2.75 6.21 -3.81
N LEU A 60 2.86 6.67 -2.56
CA LEU A 60 2.22 7.90 -2.10
C LEU A 60 2.80 9.15 -2.77
N LEU A 61 4.11 9.18 -2.99
CA LEU A 61 4.78 10.28 -3.70
C LEU A 61 4.37 10.32 -5.18
N ASP A 62 4.32 9.16 -5.84
CA ASP A 62 3.87 9.03 -7.22
C ASP A 62 2.40 9.47 -7.37
N PHE A 63 1.53 8.99 -6.48
CA PHE A 63 0.13 9.43 -6.45
C PHE A 63 0.01 10.94 -6.26
N ARG A 64 0.74 11.49 -5.28
CA ARG A 64 0.74 12.92 -4.99
C ARG A 64 1.21 13.74 -6.20
N MET A 65 2.22 13.27 -6.91
CA MET A 65 2.71 13.91 -8.13
C MET A 65 1.62 13.94 -9.21
N VAL A 66 0.97 12.81 -9.48
CA VAL A 66 -0.11 12.72 -10.48
C VAL A 66 -1.28 13.65 -10.12
N VAL A 67 -1.74 13.62 -8.87
CA VAL A 67 -2.84 14.49 -8.42
C VAL A 67 -2.46 15.97 -8.50
N SER A 68 -1.22 16.33 -8.15
CA SER A 68 -0.74 17.71 -8.26
C SER A 68 -0.75 18.19 -9.72
N GLN A 69 -0.28 17.36 -10.65
CA GLN A 69 -0.36 17.66 -12.09
C GLN A 69 -1.81 17.82 -12.57
N MET A 70 -2.71 16.93 -12.16
CA MET A 70 -4.15 17.02 -12.50
C MET A 70 -4.80 18.31 -11.99
N LEU A 71 -4.36 18.80 -10.83
CA LEU A 71 -4.83 20.05 -10.25
C LEU A 71 -4.06 21.28 -10.76
N SER A 72 -3.11 21.10 -11.69
CA SER A 72 -2.20 22.16 -12.15
C SER A 72 -1.43 22.84 -11.01
N LEU A 73 -1.17 22.10 -9.93
CA LEU A 73 -0.33 22.52 -8.82
C LEU A 73 1.13 22.24 -9.18
N ASP A 74 2.02 23.14 -8.78
CA ASP A 74 3.45 22.95 -8.98
C ASP A 74 3.96 21.74 -8.18
N ALA A 75 4.24 20.64 -8.88
CA ALA A 75 4.76 19.41 -8.30
C ALA A 75 6.24 19.50 -7.90
N THR A 76 6.95 20.57 -8.32
CA THR A 76 8.37 20.83 -8.02
C THR A 76 8.58 21.78 -6.85
N ALA A 77 7.54 22.49 -6.43
CA ALA A 77 7.54 23.33 -5.24
C ALA A 77 7.65 22.50 -3.94
N PRO A 78 8.12 23.10 -2.82
CA PRO A 78 8.16 22.44 -1.51
C PRO A 78 6.82 21.76 -1.21
N PRO A 79 6.82 20.57 -0.58
CA PRO A 79 5.66 19.71 -0.60
C PRO A 79 4.44 20.42 -0.03
N LEU A 80 3.52 20.84 -0.92
CA LEU A 80 2.19 21.29 -0.55
C LEU A 80 1.62 20.26 0.44
N PRO A 81 1.24 20.70 1.65
CA PRO A 81 0.66 19.80 2.63
C PRO A 81 -0.59 19.12 2.06
N ASN A 82 -0.81 17.85 2.41
CA ASN A 82 -1.96 17.08 1.90
C ASN A 82 -3.29 17.81 2.09
N HIS A 83 -3.45 18.60 3.16
CA HIS A 83 -4.66 19.38 3.41
C HIS A 83 -4.96 20.44 2.34
N GLN A 84 -3.94 20.98 1.66
CA GLN A 84 -4.15 21.95 0.58
C GLN A 84 -4.64 21.25 -0.69
N ILE A 85 -4.07 20.08 -1.01
CA ILE A 85 -4.54 19.23 -2.11
C ILE A 85 -6.00 18.84 -1.89
N ILE A 86 -6.36 18.44 -0.66
CA ILE A 86 -7.74 18.10 -0.29
C ILE A 86 -8.67 19.31 -0.49
N LYS A 87 -8.30 20.50 -0.03
CA LYS A 87 -9.09 21.73 -0.24
C LYS A 87 -9.28 22.08 -1.72
N SER A 88 -8.24 21.89 -2.55
CA SER A 88 -8.35 22.11 -3.99
C SER A 88 -9.32 21.13 -4.64
N LEU A 89 -9.28 19.84 -4.25
CA LEU A 89 -10.23 18.83 -4.71
C LEU A 89 -11.66 19.14 -4.26
N GLU A 90 -11.86 19.52 -2.99
CA GLU A 90 -13.16 19.95 -2.48
C GLU A 90 -13.70 21.12 -3.30
N THR A 91 -12.89 22.15 -3.56
CA THR A 91 -13.29 23.31 -4.36
C THR A 91 -13.70 22.90 -5.78
N LEU A 92 -12.94 22.00 -6.43
CA LEU A 92 -13.27 21.48 -7.75
C LEU A 92 -14.62 20.74 -7.76
N LEU A 93 -14.87 19.91 -6.75
CA LEU A 93 -16.13 19.17 -6.63
C LEU A 93 -17.33 20.09 -6.34
N HIS A 94 -17.17 21.08 -5.45
CA HIS A 94 -18.22 22.03 -5.12
C HIS A 94 -18.59 22.93 -6.30
N THR A 95 -17.58 23.46 -7.01
CA THR A 95 -17.82 24.25 -8.22
C THR A 95 -18.60 23.43 -9.24
N HIS A 96 -18.19 22.18 -9.52
CA HIS A 96 -18.93 21.30 -10.43
C HIS A 96 -20.40 21.08 -9.99
N HIS A 97 -20.67 20.92 -8.70
CA HIS A 97 -22.04 20.80 -8.19
C HIS A 97 -22.88 22.05 -8.45
N HIS A 98 -22.35 23.24 -8.13
CA HIS A 98 -23.06 24.51 -8.36
C HIS A 98 -23.34 24.74 -9.84
N TYR A 99 -22.33 24.48 -10.67
CA TYR A 99 -22.41 24.57 -12.10
C TYR A 99 -23.44 23.59 -12.69
N HIS A 100 -23.45 22.33 -12.25
CA HIS A 100 -24.45 21.34 -12.64
C HIS A 100 -25.88 21.81 -12.29
N HIS A 101 -26.10 22.32 -11.08
CA HIS A 101 -27.40 22.84 -10.66
C HIS A 101 -27.85 24.07 -11.46
N LEU A 102 -26.93 24.99 -11.81
CA LEU A 102 -27.26 26.19 -12.57
C LEU A 102 -27.66 25.89 -14.02
N TYR A 103 -26.98 24.95 -14.69
CA TYR A 103 -27.26 24.63 -16.09
C TYR A 103 -28.41 23.63 -16.26
N HIS A 104 -28.66 22.75 -15.29
CA HIS A 104 -29.91 21.97 -15.29
C HIS A 104 -31.14 22.85 -15.14
N ARG A 105 -31.03 24.01 -14.45
CA ARG A 105 -32.11 25.01 -14.39
C ARG A 105 -32.35 25.70 -15.75
N VAL A 106 -31.34 25.74 -16.62
CA VAL A 106 -31.38 26.34 -17.96
C VAL A 106 -31.29 25.24 -19.03
N ASN A 107 -31.87 24.05 -18.79
CA ASN A 107 -32.01 22.92 -19.73
C ASN A 107 -30.87 22.75 -20.76
N THR A 108 -29.62 23.00 -20.36
CA THR A 108 -28.45 23.00 -21.24
C THR A 108 -27.58 21.84 -20.78
N PRO A 109 -27.36 20.81 -21.62
CA PRO A 109 -26.55 19.66 -21.24
C PRO A 109 -25.15 20.13 -20.86
N TRP A 110 -24.70 19.78 -19.66
CA TRP A 110 -23.32 19.97 -19.26
C TRP A 110 -22.40 19.19 -20.22
N GLN A 111 -21.62 19.90 -21.03
CA GLN A 111 -20.60 19.29 -21.84
C GLN A 111 -19.31 19.20 -21.01
N CYS A 112 -19.03 18.01 -20.50
CA CYS A 112 -17.78 17.71 -19.82
C CYS A 112 -16.58 18.05 -20.75
N PRO A 113 -15.59 18.84 -20.30
CA PRO A 113 -14.43 19.20 -21.12
C PRO A 113 -13.65 17.99 -21.64
N THR A 114 -13.60 16.91 -20.86
CA THR A 114 -12.96 15.63 -21.22
C THR A 114 -13.70 14.87 -22.32
N HIS A 115 -14.94 15.25 -22.63
CA HIS A 115 -15.75 14.69 -23.72
C HIS A 115 -15.89 15.63 -24.92
N ARG A 116 -15.16 16.76 -24.97
CA ARG A 116 -15.05 17.56 -26.21
C ARG A 116 -14.11 16.89 -27.22
N ARG A 117 -14.54 15.74 -27.75
CA ARG A 117 -14.07 15.31 -29.07
C ARG A 117 -14.70 16.25 -30.08
N PRO A 118 -13.95 16.94 -30.96
CA PRO A 118 -14.56 17.68 -32.05
C PRO A 118 -15.31 16.67 -32.91
N HIS A 119 -16.65 16.69 -32.83
CA HIS A 119 -17.45 16.07 -33.87
C HIS A 119 -17.17 16.88 -35.15
N LEU A 120 -16.28 16.35 -35.98
CA LEU A 120 -16.21 16.71 -37.39
C LEU A 120 -17.65 16.56 -37.92
N CYS A 121 -18.27 17.66 -38.33
CA CYS A 121 -19.53 17.60 -39.06
C CYS A 121 -19.31 16.79 -40.33
N PRO A 122 -20.04 15.68 -40.56
CA PRO A 122 -20.19 15.15 -41.91
C PRO A 122 -21.21 16.04 -42.63
N ASN A 123 -20.83 16.45 -43.84
CA ASN A 123 -21.59 17.30 -44.73
C ASN A 123 -23.06 16.89 -44.88
N GLN A 124 -23.89 17.90 -45.11
CA GLN A 124 -25.23 17.74 -45.68
C GLN A 124 -25.15 16.91 -46.95
N ASP A 125 -25.85 15.79 -47.01
CA ASP A 125 -26.41 15.26 -48.26
C ASP A 125 -27.65 14.38 -47.97
N LEU A 126 -28.77 14.91 -48.44
CA LEU A 126 -29.98 14.30 -48.99
C LEU A 126 -30.46 12.88 -48.61
N HIS A 127 -31.79 12.87 -48.41
CA HIS A 127 -32.80 11.85 -48.77
C HIS A 127 -33.25 10.78 -47.76
N ASP A 128 -34.46 11.04 -47.25
CA ASP A 128 -35.65 10.18 -47.31
C ASP A 128 -35.73 8.80 -46.61
N SER A 129 -36.79 8.74 -45.80
CA SER A 129 -37.79 7.67 -45.70
C SER A 129 -37.58 6.48 -44.77
N SER A 130 -38.49 6.43 -43.77
CA SER A 130 -39.17 5.23 -43.24
C SER A 130 -38.28 4.26 -42.41
N SER A 131 -38.74 3.43 -41.48
CA SER A 131 -40.00 3.19 -40.78
C SER A 131 -39.65 2.12 -39.74
N LEU A 132 -39.94 2.41 -38.47
CA LEU A 132 -40.34 1.52 -37.36
C LEU A 132 -39.57 0.21 -37.01
N ASP A 133 -39.40 0.10 -35.69
CA ASP A 133 -39.30 -1.06 -34.81
C ASP A 133 -38.09 -2.01 -34.91
N SER A 134 -37.32 -2.04 -33.82
CA SER A 134 -36.83 -3.30 -33.23
C SER A 134 -36.40 -3.10 -31.76
N THR A 135 -37.38 -3.31 -30.90
CA THR A 135 -37.34 -4.03 -29.61
C THR A 135 -35.97 -4.44 -29.06
N SER A 136 -35.63 -3.84 -27.91
CA SER A 136 -34.66 -4.33 -26.94
C SER A 136 -34.98 -5.75 -26.45
N ARG A 137 -33.98 -6.63 -26.34
CA ARG A 137 -34.01 -7.67 -25.32
C ARG A 137 -32.62 -8.03 -24.80
N SER A 138 -32.53 -7.89 -23.48
CA SER A 138 -31.41 -8.06 -22.56
C SER A 138 -30.79 -9.46 -22.58
N ALA A 139 -29.49 -9.51 -22.36
CA ALA A 139 -28.72 -10.72 -22.11
C ALA A 139 -28.80 -11.12 -20.62
N HIS A 140 -28.88 -12.43 -20.37
CA HIS A 140 -28.47 -13.09 -19.12
C HIS A 140 -28.09 -14.53 -19.44
N PRO A 141 -26.91 -15.01 -19.03
CA PRO A 141 -26.69 -16.43 -18.78
C PRO A 141 -26.59 -16.69 -17.28
N GLU A 142 -27.51 -17.50 -16.76
CA GLU A 142 -27.35 -18.20 -15.48
C GLU A 142 -26.76 -19.58 -15.77
N ASP A 143 -25.50 -19.79 -15.39
CA ASP A 143 -24.88 -21.11 -15.32
C ASP A 143 -24.99 -21.63 -13.88
N THR A 144 -25.79 -22.68 -13.67
CA THR A 144 -25.70 -23.55 -12.49
C THR A 144 -25.61 -25.00 -12.95
N VAL A 145 -24.46 -25.62 -12.66
CA VAL A 145 -24.20 -27.06 -12.84
C VAL A 145 -24.41 -27.74 -11.48
N PRO A 146 -25.23 -28.80 -11.36
CA PRO A 146 -25.30 -29.61 -10.15
C PRO A 146 -24.28 -30.76 -10.19
N LEU A 147 -23.66 -31.02 -9.04
CA LEU A 147 -23.00 -32.28 -8.65
C LEU A 147 -24.03 -33.23 -8.05
#